data_AF-Q1LBA5-F1
#
_entry.id   AF-Q1LBA5-F1
#
_cell.length_a   1.000
_cell.length_b   1.000
_cell.length_c   1.000
_cell.angle_alpha   90.00
_cell.angle_beta   90.00
_cell.angle_gamma   90.00
#
_symmetry.space_group_name_H-M   'P 1'
#
loop_
_entity.id
_entity.type
_entity.pdbx_description
1 polymer ?
#
loop_
_entity_poly.entity_id
_entity_poly.type
_entity_poly.pdbx_seq_one_letter_code
_entity_poly.pdbx_strand_id
1 'polypeptide(L)' 'MCTSVAHLAGALGKPTWVMLDVNASWQWLLGRSDSPWYPTTRLYRQVTYRDWQPVLEQVRADPLELAGGIPAAGAN' A
#
# COMPACT_ATOMS: atom_id res chain seq x y z
N MET A 1 -1.29 -8.94 12.17
CA MET A 1 -1.42 -8.24 10.88
C MET A 1 -2.12 -9.15 9.89
N CYS A 2 -3.38 -8.92 9.56
CA CYS A 2 -4.05 -9.62 8.46
C CYS A 2 -3.64 -8.95 7.14
N THR A 3 -2.71 -9.55 6.39
CA THR A 3 -2.34 -9.04 5.06
C THR A 3 -3.41 -9.33 4.01
N SER A 4 -4.31 -10.28 4.26
CA SER A 4 -5.32 -10.74 3.31
C SER A 4 -6.23 -9.64 2.76
N VAL A 5 -6.68 -8.70 3.60
CA VAL A 5 -7.53 -7.57 3.17
C VAL A 5 -6.75 -6.63 2.25
N ALA A 6 -5.47 -6.36 2.56
CA ALA A 6 -4.61 -5.53 1.72
C ALA A 6 -4.37 -6.18 0.35
N HIS A 7 -4.14 -7.50 0.31
CA HIS A 7 -4.01 -8.25 -0.94
C HIS A 7 -5.31 -8.24 -1.74
N LEU A 8 -6.47 -8.43 -1.09
CA LEU A 8 -7.77 -8.40 -1.74
C LEU A 8 -8.07 -7.02 -2.35
N ALA A 9 -7.88 -5.94 -1.58
CA ALA A 9 -8.14 -4.58 -2.05
C ALA A 9 -7.25 -4.22 -3.26
N GLY A 10 -5.96 -4.58 -3.20
CA GLY A 10 -5.03 -4.41 -4.32
C GLY A 10 -5.41 -5.25 -5.55
N ALA A 11 -5.85 -6.49 -5.36
CA ALA A 11 -6.31 -7.36 -6.45
C ALA A 11 -7.59 -6.83 -7.13
N LEU A 12 -8.45 -6.12 -6.39
CA LEU A 12 -9.63 -5.45 -6.92
C LEU A 12 -9.32 -4.10 -7.60
N GLY A 13 -8.04 -3.73 -7.72
CA GLY A 13 -7.60 -2.46 -8.30
C GLY A 13 -8.06 -1.25 -7.48
N LYS A 14 -8.34 -1.44 -6.19
CA LYS A 14 -8.70 -0.32 -5.31
C LYS A 14 -7.42 0.39 -4.85
N PRO A 15 -7.41 1.73 -4.89
CA PRO A 15 -6.37 2.52 -4.23
C PRO A 15 -6.25 2.08 -2.78
N THR A 16 -5.07 1.57 -2.42
CA THR A 16 -4.83 0.90 -1.14
C THR A 16 -3.54 1.40 -0.53
N TRP A 17 -3.60 1.78 0.73
CA TRP A 17 -2.40 2.07 1.53
C TRP A 17 -2.13 0.93 2.50
N VAL A 18 -0.87 0.54 2.61
CA VAL A 18 -0.42 -0.48 3.54
C VAL A 18 0.70 0.09 4.40
N MET A 19 0.43 0.20 5.70
CA MET A 19 1.44 0.56 6.70
C MET A 19 2.14 -0.70 7.18
N LEU A 20 3.45 -0.71 7.07
CA LEU A 20 4.34 -1.83 7.31
C LEU A 20 5.19 -1.56 8.55
N ASP A 21 5.30 -2.54 9.44
CA ASP A 21 6.21 -2.46 10.58
C ASP A 21 7.69 -2.63 10.13
N VAL A 22 8.62 -2.44 11.07
CA VAL A 22 10.07 -2.58 10.82
C VAL A 22 10.49 -3.97 10.31
N ASN A 23 9.69 -5.00 10.54
CA ASN A 23 9.94 -6.40 10.19
C ASN A 23 8.82 -6.96 9.29
N ALA A 24 8.41 -6.16 8.31
CA ALA A 24 7.38 -6.53 7.36
C ALA A 24 7.70 -7.83 6.61
N SER A 25 6.66 -8.59 6.28
CA SER A 25 6.81 -9.84 5.55
C SER A 25 7.46 -9.64 4.18
N TRP A 26 8.20 -10.66 3.73
CA TRP A 26 8.98 -10.66 2.49
C TRP A 26 8.17 -10.28 1.24
N GLN A 27 6.86 -10.58 1.25
CA GLN A 27 5.92 -10.23 0.18
C GLN A 27 5.68 -8.72 0.02
N TRP A 28 6.35 -7.86 0.78
CA TRP A 28 6.33 -6.42 0.57
C TRP A 28 7.67 -5.89 0.05
N LEU A 29 8.70 -6.73 -0.07
CA LEU A 29 10.06 -6.37 -0.49
C LEU A 29 10.68 -5.26 0.38
N LEU A 30 11.90 -4.84 0.03
CA LEU A 30 12.66 -3.78 0.70
C LEU A 30 13.00 -2.66 -0.29
N GLY A 31 13.23 -1.45 0.23
CA GLY A 31 13.71 -0.31 -0.55
C GLY A 31 12.69 0.28 -1.53
N ARG A 32 11.41 -0.04 -1.38
CA ARG A 32 10.33 0.43 -2.27
C ARG A 32 9.07 0.81 -1.52
N SER A 33 8.35 1.78 -2.09
CA SER A 33 7.09 2.34 -1.59
C SER A 33 5.87 1.92 -2.43
N ASP A 34 6.04 1.04 -3.41
CA ASP A 34 5.01 0.50 -4.29
C ASP A 34 4.97 -1.03 -4.21
N SER A 35 3.86 -1.62 -4.66
CA SER A 35 3.70 -3.08 -4.76
C SER A 35 3.86 -3.54 -6.21
N PRO A 36 4.82 -4.43 -6.54
CA PRO A 36 4.93 -4.98 -7.89
C PRO A 36 3.75 -5.88 -8.26
N TRP A 37 2.99 -6.37 -7.27
CA TRP A 37 1.83 -7.22 -7.48
C TRP A 37 0.53 -6.43 -7.65
N TYR A 38 0.46 -5.23 -7.07
CA TYR A 38 -0.76 -4.41 -7.06
C TYR A 38 -0.40 -2.96 -7.39
N PRO A 39 -0.53 -2.53 -8.65
CA PRO A 39 -0.14 -1.18 -9.08
C PRO A 39 -0.87 -0.05 -8.33
N THR A 40 -2.04 -0.33 -7.75
CA THR A 40 -2.85 0.62 -6.98
C THR A 40 -2.49 0.64 -5.48
N THR A 41 -1.49 -0.14 -5.05
CA THR A 41 -1.08 -0.25 -3.65
C THR A 41 0.20 0.51 -3.37
N ARG A 42 0.16 1.40 -2.38
CA ARG A 42 1.32 2.11 -1.84
C ARG A 42 1.70 1.59 -0.45
N LEU A 43 3.00 1.52 -0.21
CA LEU A 43 3.61 0.96 0.99
C LEU A 43 4.26 2.08 1.81
N TYR A 44 3.90 2.15 3.08
CA TYR A 44 4.47 3.06 4.07
C TYR A 44 5.22 2.27 5.12
N ARG A 45 6.47 2.63 5.41
CA ARG A 45 7.34 1.78 6.24
C ARG A 45 7.76 2.49 7.50
N GLN A 46 7.55 1.81 8.62
CA GLN A 46 8.15 2.20 9.88
C GLN A 46 9.67 2.01 9.82
N VAL A 47 10.41 3.05 10.18
CA VAL A 47 11.88 3.01 10.27
C VAL A 47 12.33 2.62 11.69
N THR A 48 11.69 3.18 12.71
CA THR A 48 12.01 2.94 14.12
C THR A 48 10.89 2.17 14.79
N TYR A 49 11.22 1.07 15.46
CA TYR A 49 10.23 0.21 16.12
C TYR A 49 9.34 1.02 17.08
N ARG A 50 8.02 0.87 16.94
CA ARG A 50 6.95 1.59 17.67
C ARG A 50 6.80 3.08 17.37
N ASP A 51 7.69 3.68 16.59
CA ASP A 51 7.50 5.04 16.12
C ASP A 51 6.67 5.04 14.84
N TRP A 52 5.37 5.32 14.97
CA TRP A 52 4.44 5.37 13.85
C TRP A 52 4.16 6.79 13.38
N GLN A 53 4.64 7.81 14.11
CA GLN A 53 4.34 9.20 13.78
C GLN A 53 4.80 9.57 12.36
N PRO A 54 6.03 9.25 11.93
CA PRO A 54 6.48 9.55 10.56
C PRO A 54 5.64 8.84 9.49
N VAL A 55 5.19 7.61 9.76
CA VAL A 55 4.35 6.83 8.84
C VAL A 55 2.97 7.47 8.69
N LEU A 56 2.37 7.90 9.80
CA LEU A 56 1.06 8.56 9.80
C LEU A 56 1.11 9.93 9.14
N GLU A 57 2.20 10.68 9.30
CA GLU A 57 2.42 11.96 8.61
C GLU A 57 2.51 11.77 7.09
N GLN A 58 3.22 10.73 6.63
CA GLN A 58 3.29 10.38 5.20
C GLN A 58 1.91 10.00 4.65
N VAL A 59 1.18 9.13 5.36
CA VAL A 59 -0.18 8.72 4.97
C VAL A 59 -1.14 9.91 4.93
N ARG A 60 -1.05 10.84 5.89
CA ARG A 60 -1.89 12.05 5.92
C ARG A 60 -1.61 12.99 4.75
N ALA A 61 -0.35 13.06 4.31
CA ALA A 61 0.06 13.92 3.21
C ALA A 61 -0.26 13.34 1.84
N ASP A 62 -0.46 12.02 1.73
CA ASP A 62 -0.86 11.38 0.49
C ASP A 62 -2.38 11.50 0.28
N PRO A 63 -2.89 12.07 -0.82
CA PRO A 63 -4.30 11.99 -1.13
C PRO A 63 -4.65 10.59 -1.64
N LEU A 64 -5.55 9.89 -0.95
CA LEU A 64 -6.14 8.66 -1.49
C LEU A 64 -7.13 9.08 -2.57
N GLU A 65 -6.72 9.00 -3.84
CA GLU A 65 -7.68 9.09 -4.92
C GLU A 65 -8.63 7.90 -4.79
N LEU A 66 -9.87 8.14 -4.37
CA LEU A 66 -10.91 7.12 -4.38
C LEU A 66 -11.28 6.89 -5.84
N ALA A 67 -10.75 5.84 -6.45
CA ALA A 67 -11.07 5.47 -7.83
C ALA A 67 -12.58 5.17 -7.96
N GLY A 68 -13.35 6.21 -8.31
CA GLY A 68 -14.67 6.13 -8.88
C GLY A 68 -14.54 5.80 -10.36
N GLY A 69 -14.61 4.50 -10.68
CA GLY A 69 -14.56 4.00 -12.05
C GLY A 69 -13.50 2.93 -12.20
N ILE A 70 -13.93 1.70 -12.44
CA ILE A 70 -13.08 0.63 -12.95
C ILE A 70 -12.55 1.13 -14.30
N PRO A 71 -11.23 1.34 -14.50
CA PRO A 71 -10.73 1.54 -15.84
C PRO A 71 -11.01 0.25 -16.62
N ALA A 72 -11.79 0.37 -17.69
CA ALA A 72 -12.06 -0.75 -18.59
C ALA A 72 -10.73 -1.35 -19.01
N ALA A 73 -10.65 -2.68 -18.95
CA ALA A 73 -9.54 -3.45 -19.49
C ALA A 73 -9.32 -3.03 -20.95
N GLY A 74 -8.31 -2.19 -21.17
CA GLY A 74 -7.85 -1.79 -22.48
C GLY A 74 -6.92 -2.86 -22.99
N ALA A 75 -7.40 -3.61 -23.97
CA ALA A 75 -6.56 -4.38 -24.90
C ALA A 75 -5.41 -3.51 -25.40
N ASN A 76 -4.20 -4.09 -25.46
CA ASN A 76 -3.24 -4.05 -26.57
C ASN A 76 -2.08 -4.99 -26.22
#